data_AF-A0A514EIX8-F1
#
_entry.id   AF-A0A514EIX8-F1
#
_cell.length_a   1.000
_cell.length_b   1.000
_cell.length_c   1.000
_cell.angle_alpha   90.00
_cell.angle_beta   90.00
_cell.angle_gamma   90.00
#
_symmetry.space_group_name_H-M   'P 1'
#
loop_
_entity.id
_entity.type
_entity.pdbx_description
1 polymer ?
#
loop_
_entity_poly.entity_id
_entity_poly.type
_entity_poly.pdbx_seq_one_letter_code
_entity_poly.pdbx_strand_id
1 'polypeptide(L)'
;MAAAVPGAQARPIKLTRAGSAASAVGPAAYFTGTVRIDAPFQGEAPARVGGATVSFEPGAHTVWHAHPLGQTLIVTAWRGFRRGGRALARRQPQVAMTHIAIAEAVDGSPVTWLKPVSESQCRWE
;
A
#
# COMPACT_ATOMS: atom_id res chain seq x y z
N MET A 1 34.67 9.94 4.76
CA MET A 1 34.17 10.84 3.68
C MET A 1 33.44 9.97 2.68
N ALA A 2 32.18 10.28 2.35
CA ALA A 2 31.44 9.53 1.34
C ALA A 2 32.02 9.84 -0.04
N ALA A 3 32.43 8.82 -0.79
CA ALA A 3 32.85 9.00 -2.17
C ALA A 3 31.67 9.52 -3.00
N ALA A 4 31.87 10.63 -3.71
CA ALA A 4 30.88 11.15 -4.63
C ALA A 4 30.65 10.10 -5.75
N VAL A 5 29.39 9.74 -6.02
CA VAL A 5 29.04 8.86 -7.13
C VAL A 5 29.31 9.63 -8.43
N PRO A 6 30.26 9.19 -9.29
CA PRO A 6 30.57 9.89 -10.52
C PRO A 6 29.33 9.97 -11.42
N GLY A 7 28.96 11.18 -11.87
CA GLY A 7 27.83 11.41 -12.77
C GLY A 7 26.48 11.74 -12.10
N ALA A 8 26.41 11.81 -10.77
CA ALA A 8 25.19 12.25 -10.08
C ALA A 8 25.01 13.77 -10.22
N GLN A 9 24.13 14.20 -11.14
CA GLN A 9 23.69 15.59 -11.23
C GLN A 9 22.63 15.86 -10.15
N ALA A 10 22.81 16.91 -9.35
CA ALA A 10 21.83 17.31 -8.35
C ALA A 10 20.52 17.75 -9.03
N ARG A 11 19.46 16.95 -8.89
CA ARG A 11 18.13 17.29 -9.39
C ARG A 11 17.42 18.22 -8.40
N PRO A 12 16.63 19.20 -8.85
CA PRO A 12 15.87 20.07 -7.96
C PRO A 12 14.89 19.25 -7.13
N ILE A 13 14.65 19.68 -5.88
CA ILE A 13 13.68 19.03 -5.00
C ILE A 13 12.26 19.22 -5.57
N LYS A 14 11.57 18.10 -5.82
CA LYS A 14 10.16 18.09 -6.21
C LYS A 14 9.28 18.05 -4.96
N LEU A 15 8.45 19.06 -4.77
CA LEU A 15 7.48 19.13 -3.67
C LEU A 15 6.07 18.84 -4.19
N THR A 16 5.47 17.76 -3.72
CA THR A 16 4.03 17.50 -3.90
C THR A 16 3.31 17.92 -2.63
N ARG A 17 2.44 18.94 -2.72
CA ARG A 17 1.71 19.45 -1.55
C ARG A 17 0.58 18.51 -1.17
N ALA A 18 0.33 18.36 0.13
CA ALA A 18 -0.84 17.63 0.62
C ALA A 18 -2.13 18.22 0.02
N GLY A 19 -3.05 17.36 -0.43
CA GLY A 19 -4.31 17.76 -1.05
C GLY A 19 -4.21 18.24 -2.51
N SER A 20 -3.02 18.32 -3.10
CA SER A 20 -2.88 18.73 -4.51
C SER A 20 -3.31 17.67 -5.53
N ALA A 21 -3.31 16.40 -5.14
CA ALA A 21 -3.86 15.30 -5.92
C ALA A 21 -5.19 14.83 -5.31
N ALA A 22 -6.20 14.65 -6.16
CA ALA A 22 -7.48 14.10 -5.74
C ALA A 22 -7.33 12.63 -5.30
N SER A 23 -8.06 12.25 -4.25
CA SER A 23 -8.16 10.85 -3.85
C SER A 23 -8.85 10.04 -4.94
N ALA A 24 -8.47 8.77 -5.07
CA ALA A 24 -9.13 7.81 -5.95
C ALA A 24 -9.76 6.67 -5.14
N VAL A 25 -10.84 6.10 -5.67
CA VAL A 25 -11.39 4.84 -5.16
C VAL A 25 -10.57 3.70 -5.75
N GLY A 26 -10.22 2.72 -4.91
CA GLY A 26 -9.53 1.50 -5.34
C GLY A 26 -10.38 0.74 -6.37
N PRO A 27 -9.82 0.36 -7.54
CA PRO A 27 -10.58 -0.37 -8.55
C PRO A 27 -11.11 -1.71 -8.02
N ALA A 28 -12.38 -2.02 -8.28
CA ALA A 28 -13.03 -3.26 -7.83
C ALA A 28 -12.35 -4.54 -8.36
N ALA A 29 -11.55 -4.44 -9.43
CA ALA A 29 -10.73 -5.54 -9.94
C ALA A 29 -9.57 -5.93 -8.98
N TYR A 30 -9.13 -5.00 -8.13
CA TYR A 30 -7.95 -5.17 -7.26
C TYR A 30 -8.31 -5.19 -5.77
N PHE A 31 -9.52 -4.78 -5.42
CA PHE A 31 -9.95 -4.62 -4.04
C PHE A 31 -11.37 -5.16 -3.83
N THR A 32 -11.57 -5.79 -2.67
CA THR A 32 -12.89 -6.08 -2.09
C THR A 32 -13.19 -5.03 -1.03
N GLY A 33 -14.42 -4.49 -1.01
CA GLY A 33 -14.83 -3.45 -0.08
C GLY A 33 -14.36 -2.04 -0.48
N THR A 34 -14.54 -1.06 0.41
CA THR A 34 -14.21 0.34 0.12
C THR A 34 -12.74 0.61 0.45
N VAL A 35 -11.99 1.01 -0.57
CA VAL A 35 -10.57 1.39 -0.47
C VAL A 35 -10.36 2.76 -1.08
N ARG A 36 -9.63 3.63 -0.38
CA ARG A 36 -9.23 4.96 -0.85
C ARG A 36 -7.72 5.02 -1.06
N ILE A 37 -7.30 5.57 -2.19
CA ILE A 37 -5.91 5.75 -2.58
C ILE A 37 -5.62 7.25 -2.60
N ASP A 38 -4.58 7.67 -1.90
CA ASP A 38 -4.16 9.05 -1.70
C ASP A 38 -2.67 9.22 -2.01
N ALA A 39 -2.29 10.45 -2.38
CA ALA A 39 -0.91 10.90 -2.52
C ALA A 39 0.00 9.90 -3.29
N PRO A 40 -0.35 9.49 -4.52
CA PRO A 40 0.51 8.63 -5.31
C PRO A 40 1.83 9.35 -5.64
N PHE A 41 2.92 8.60 -5.62
CA PHE A 41 4.23 9.09 -6.01
C PHE A 41 4.96 8.05 -6.86
N GLN A 42 5.83 8.54 -7.74
CA GLN A 42 6.66 7.73 -8.62
C GLN A 42 8.01 8.41 -8.77
N GLY A 43 9.07 7.64 -8.58
CA GLY A 43 10.44 8.05 -8.86
C GLY A 43 10.64 8.25 -10.36
N GLU A 44 11.42 9.26 -10.72
CA GLU A 44 11.79 9.50 -12.12
C GLU A 44 12.97 8.61 -12.50
N ALA A 45 13.01 8.15 -13.75
CA ALA A 45 14.11 7.33 -14.26
C ALA A 45 15.49 7.93 -13.88
N PRO A 46 16.45 7.10 -13.44
CA PRO A 46 16.42 5.63 -13.41
C PRO A 46 15.75 5.02 -12.14
N ALA A 47 15.20 5.82 -11.23
CA ALA A 47 14.48 5.28 -10.08
C ALA A 47 13.20 4.55 -10.53
N ARG A 48 12.88 3.44 -9.86
CA ARG A 48 11.70 2.60 -10.15
C ARG A 48 10.72 2.52 -8.99
N VAL A 49 11.03 3.19 -7.88
CA VAL A 49 10.22 3.18 -6.67
C VAL A 49 8.96 3.99 -6.90
N GLY A 50 7.84 3.44 -6.47
CA GLY A 50 6.55 4.09 -6.45
C GLY A 50 5.76 3.69 -5.22
N GLY A 51 4.66 4.39 -5.01
CA GLY A 51 3.79 4.11 -3.88
C GLY A 51 2.60 5.03 -3.77
N ALA A 52 1.78 4.76 -2.77
CA ALA A 52 0.63 5.57 -2.41
C ALA A 52 0.27 5.34 -0.94
N THR A 53 -0.47 6.27 -0.35
CA THR A 53 -1.21 6.02 0.87
C THR A 53 -2.50 5.29 0.51
N VAL A 54 -2.79 4.18 1.19
CA VAL A 54 -3.98 3.35 0.95
C VAL A 54 -4.73 3.20 2.27
N SER A 55 -6.01 3.54 2.25
CA SER A 55 -6.93 3.40 3.40
C SER A 55 -8.00 2.38 3.09
N PHE A 56 -8.16 1.40 3.97
CA PHE A 56 -9.13 0.34 3.90
C PHE A 56 -10.21 0.59 4.96
N GLU A 57 -11.48 0.59 4.53
CA GLU A 57 -12.60 0.48 5.47
C GLU A 57 -12.61 -0.91 6.13
N PRO A 58 -13.33 -1.10 7.27
CA PRO A 58 -13.45 -2.40 7.91
C PRO A 58 -13.84 -3.53 6.92
N GLY A 59 -13.07 -4.62 6.93
CA GLY A 59 -13.24 -5.77 6.03
C GLY A 59 -12.73 -5.57 4.59
N ALA A 60 -12.36 -4.35 4.18
CA ALA A 60 -11.78 -4.14 2.86
C ALA A 60 -10.36 -4.73 2.77
N HIS A 61 -10.03 -5.32 1.63
CA HIS A 61 -8.74 -5.99 1.40
C HIS A 61 -8.42 -6.06 -0.09
N THR A 62 -7.16 -6.30 -0.42
CA THR A 62 -6.71 -6.53 -1.80
C THR A 62 -7.12 -7.91 -2.27
N VAL A 63 -7.25 -8.09 -3.59
CA VAL A 63 -7.14 -9.44 -4.19
C VAL A 63 -5.73 -10.01 -3.96
N TRP A 64 -5.53 -11.31 -4.20
CA TRP A 64 -4.19 -11.88 -4.14
C TRP A 64 -3.28 -11.20 -5.18
N HIS A 65 -2.05 -10.91 -4.79
CA HIS A 65 -1.07 -10.31 -5.68
C HIS A 65 0.35 -10.59 -5.22
N ALA A 66 1.31 -10.35 -6.10
CA ALA A 66 2.73 -10.45 -5.82
C ALA A 66 3.47 -9.21 -6.32
N HIS A 67 4.54 -8.84 -5.61
CA HIS A 67 5.45 -7.77 -6.01
C HIS A 67 6.79 -8.39 -6.43
N PRO A 68 7.33 -8.08 -7.63
CA PRO A 68 8.51 -8.75 -8.18
C PRO A 68 9.79 -8.49 -7.37
N LEU A 69 9.83 -7.37 -6.64
CA LEU A 69 10.95 -6.99 -5.77
C LEU A 69 10.51 -6.82 -4.30
N GLY A 70 9.36 -7.40 -3.93
CA GLY A 70 8.75 -7.22 -2.62
C GLY A 70 8.06 -5.86 -2.44
N GLN A 71 7.51 -5.65 -1.24
CA GLN A 71 6.80 -4.44 -0.87
C GLN A 71 7.11 -4.08 0.58
N THR A 72 7.26 -2.78 0.85
CA THR A 72 7.31 -2.23 2.20
C THR A 72 5.99 -1.53 2.51
N LEU A 73 5.41 -1.83 3.67
CA LEU A 73 4.23 -1.15 4.19
C LEU A 73 4.59 -0.38 5.46
N ILE A 74 4.21 0.90 5.51
CA ILE A 74 4.31 1.73 6.72
C ILE A 74 2.88 2.00 7.19
N VAL A 75 2.44 1.31 8.24
CA VAL A 75 1.11 1.54 8.83
C VAL A 75 1.10 2.90 9.54
N THR A 76 0.19 3.77 9.15
CA THR A 76 0.08 5.15 9.67
C THR A 76 -1.15 5.36 10.55
N ALA A 77 -2.22 4.58 10.32
CA ALA A 77 -3.38 4.56 11.18
C ALA A 77 -3.94 3.15 11.28
N TRP A 78 -3.96 2.61 12.48
CA TRP A 78 -4.66 1.37 12.81
C TRP A 78 -4.80 1.28 14.33
N ARG A 79 -5.90 0.70 14.81
CA ARG A 79 -6.00 0.29 16.21
C ARG A 79 -5.98 -1.24 16.28
N GLY A 80 -4.86 -1.77 16.77
CA GLY A 80 -4.77 -3.18 17.15
C GLY A 80 -5.66 -3.49 18.36
N PHE A 81 -6.18 -4.72 18.42
CA PHE A 81 -6.83 -5.26 19.61
C PHE A 81 -5.80 -5.43 20.74
N ARG A 82 -6.12 -5.03 21.98
CA ARG A 82 -5.38 -5.45 23.19
C ARG A 82 -5.98 -6.75 23.73
N ARG A 83 -5.17 -7.70 24.21
CA ARG A 83 -5.66 -8.95 24.84
C ARG A 83 -5.35 -8.98 26.34
N GLY A 84 -6.39 -9.14 27.16
CA GLY A 84 -6.32 -9.20 28.63
C GLY A 84 -7.56 -9.78 29.35
N GLY A 85 -8.35 -10.65 28.70
CA GLY A 85 -9.44 -11.38 29.37
C GLY A 85 -10.50 -11.90 28.39
N ARG A 86 -10.33 -13.16 27.93
CA ARG A 86 -11.15 -13.89 26.93
C ARG A 86 -11.39 -13.15 25.60
N ALA A 87 -10.67 -13.60 24.58
CA ALA A 87 -11.00 -13.28 23.19
C ALA A 87 -12.36 -13.91 22.83
N LEU A 88 -13.36 -13.08 22.54
CA LEU A 88 -14.53 -13.52 21.79
C LEU A 88 -14.18 -13.51 20.31
N ALA A 89 -14.01 -14.73 19.78
CA ALA A 89 -14.38 -15.19 18.44
C ALA A 89 -14.16 -14.27 17.22
N ARG A 90 -13.43 -14.82 16.23
CA ARG A 90 -13.67 -14.72 14.78
C ARG A 90 -14.41 -13.47 14.31
N ARG A 91 -13.71 -12.49 13.75
CA ARG A 91 -14.24 -11.55 12.74
C ARG A 91 -13.09 -10.78 12.10
N GLN A 92 -13.29 -10.41 10.84
CA GLN A 92 -12.43 -9.56 10.00
C GLN A 92 -11.93 -8.30 10.73
N PRO A 93 -10.90 -7.58 10.24
CA PRO A 93 -10.54 -6.29 10.83
C PRO A 93 -11.78 -5.38 10.89
N GLN A 94 -12.32 -5.20 12.10
CA GLN A 94 -13.49 -4.36 12.36
C GLN A 94 -13.13 -2.86 12.40
N VAL A 95 -11.87 -2.54 12.14
CA VAL A 95 -11.33 -1.19 12.24
C VAL A 95 -10.64 -0.88 10.92
N ALA A 96 -10.89 0.33 10.42
CA ALA A 96 -10.18 0.85 9.26
C ALA A 96 -8.66 0.85 9.49
N MET A 97 -7.90 0.73 8.41
CA MET A 97 -6.44 0.75 8.43
C MET A 97 -5.92 1.58 7.28
N THR A 98 -4.93 2.42 7.56
CA THR A 98 -4.19 3.19 6.55
C THR A 98 -2.72 2.83 6.61
N HIS A 99 -2.12 2.62 5.45
CA HIS A 99 -0.68 2.45 5.30
C HIS A 99 -0.14 3.19 4.07
N ILE A 100 1.16 3.46 4.07
CA ILE A 100 1.90 3.84 2.87
C ILE A 100 2.46 2.55 2.27
N ALA A 101 2.10 2.25 1.03
CA ALA A 101 2.64 1.13 0.28
C ALA A 101 3.77 1.60 -0.64
N ILE A 102 4.91 0.90 -0.61
CA ILE A 102 6.12 1.26 -1.35
C ILE A 102 6.65 0.00 -2.05
N ALA A 103 6.84 0.07 -3.36
CA ALA A 103 7.37 -1.04 -4.17
C ALA A 103 8.15 -0.50 -5.38
N GLU A 104 9.03 -1.34 -5.94
CA GLU A 104 9.73 -1.06 -7.19
C GLU A 104 9.07 -1.77 -8.38
N ALA A 105 9.06 -1.10 -9.53
CA ALA A 105 8.63 -1.70 -10.78
C ALA A 105 9.73 -2.53 -11.47
N VAL A 106 9.33 -3.65 -12.07
CA VAL A 106 10.12 -4.42 -13.04
C VAL A 106 9.31 -4.44 -14.33
N ASP A 107 9.95 -4.13 -15.46
CA ASP A 107 9.31 -4.05 -16.79
C ASP A 107 8.04 -3.19 -16.81
N GLY A 108 8.05 -2.08 -16.07
CA GLY A 108 6.96 -1.11 -16.02
C GLY A 108 5.84 -1.45 -15.04
N SER A 109 5.86 -2.60 -14.34
CA SER A 109 4.86 -2.94 -13.33
C SER A 109 5.47 -3.25 -11.96
N PRO A 110 4.95 -2.67 -10.86
CA PRO A 110 5.33 -3.06 -9.51
C PRO A 110 4.52 -4.25 -8.98
N VAL A 111 3.49 -4.73 -9.69
CA VAL A 111 2.54 -5.70 -9.13
C VAL A 111 2.00 -6.65 -10.19
N THR A 112 1.81 -7.92 -9.80
CA THR A 112 1.05 -8.92 -10.55
C THR A 112 -0.20 -9.26 -9.76
N TRP A 113 -1.36 -8.88 -10.29
CA TRP A 113 -2.66 -9.20 -9.69
C TRP A 113 -3.09 -10.63 -10.05
N LEU A 114 -3.68 -11.33 -9.08
CA LEU A 114 -4.09 -12.72 -9.19
C LEU A 114 -5.61 -12.83 -8.92
N LYS A 115 -6.04 -14.02 -8.48
CA LYS A 115 -7.44 -14.30 -8.18
C LYS A 115 -7.98 -13.49 -6.99
N PRO A 116 -9.28 -13.21 -6.94
CA PRO A 116 -9.94 -12.68 -5.75
C PRO A 116 -9.70 -13.57 -4.51
N VAL A 117 -9.71 -12.95 -3.33
CA VAL A 117 -9.69 -13.66 -2.04
C VAL A 117 -11.10 -14.17 -1.76
N SER A 118 -11.26 -15.46 -1.48
CA SER A 118 -12.58 -16.01 -1.12
C SER A 118 -12.99 -15.61 0.30
N GLU A 119 -14.29 -15.64 0.62
CA GLU A 119 -14.76 -15.37 1.99
C GLU A 119 -14.13 -16.30 3.03
N SER A 120 -13.89 -17.57 2.67
CA SER A 120 -13.23 -18.54 3.54
C SER A 120 -11.79 -18.17 3.83
N GLN A 121 -11.06 -17.62 2.85
CA GLN A 121 -9.69 -17.15 3.01
C GLN A 121 -9.60 -15.83 3.77
N CYS A 122 -10.65 -15.01 3.71
CA CYS A 122 -10.73 -13.75 4.44
C CYS A 122 -11.13 -13.94 5.92
N ARG A 123 -11.30 -15.20 6.36
CA ARG A 123 -11.44 -15.58 7.77
C ARG A 123 -10.14 -16.25 8.21
N TRP A 124 -9.40 -15.58 9.08
CA TRP A 124 -8.30 -16.22 9.81
C TRP A 124 -8.92 -17.29 10.72
N GLU A 125 -8.65 -18.57 10.45
CA GLU A 125 -8.91 -19.66 11.41
C GLU A 125 -7.93 -19.57 12.58
#